data_AF-A0A0F7ZJB6-F1
#
_entry.id   AF-A0A0F7ZJB6-F1
#
_cell.length_a   1.000
_cell.length_b   1.000
_cell.length_c   1.000
_cell.angle_alpha   90.00
_cell.angle_beta   90.00
_cell.angle_gamma   90.00
#
_symmetry.space_group_name_H-M   'P 1'
#
loop_
_entity.id
_entity.type
_entity.pdbx_description
1 polymer ?
#
loop_
_entity_poly.entity_id
_entity_poly.type
_entity_poly.pdbx_seq_one_letter_code
_entity_poly.pdbx_strand_id
1 'polypeptide(L)'
;MLRYAAFGLGSTNYQHFHRVVDADDVNGGTEQDFCLWKDRLFAHLDKEVGIKGHKDTYSRILAETDVNFGRLLELASSQDDGQTWSALRLSLVLEALPKLRPRYYSISSPSVLPLQALGITALVSNQALHGEGGSIPGLTTSYLLAGAHTYHDIKIQPNHLQNVSYELTGPSAELQERKIFAHLRRSAFKLPALASCPVIMLAAGTGIAPSRAFIAERARLESIGRPVGNMMLFFGCRSPKEDCLHQAELEEMETALGGKLRIIAVFSRLTAKKAYI
;
A
#
# COMPACT_ATOMS: atom_id res chain seq x y z
N MET A 1 -4.86 6.64 -28.82
CA MET A 1 -5.59 5.61 -28.06
C MET A 1 -4.78 5.28 -26.82
N LEU A 2 -5.09 5.92 -25.69
CA LEU A 2 -4.42 5.68 -24.41
C LEU A 2 -4.98 4.37 -23.83
N ARG A 3 -4.16 3.33 -23.66
CA ARG A 3 -4.65 1.99 -23.32
C ARG A 3 -4.81 1.74 -21.81
N TYR A 4 -4.15 2.52 -20.94
CA TYR A 4 -4.27 2.40 -19.48
C TYR A 4 -4.00 3.74 -18.77
N ALA A 5 -4.78 4.05 -17.73
CA ALA A 5 -4.50 5.15 -16.81
C ALA A 5 -4.99 4.79 -15.39
N ALA A 6 -4.17 5.09 -14.37
CA ALA A 6 -4.50 4.85 -12.97
C ALA A 6 -4.71 6.19 -12.26
N PHE A 7 -5.87 6.32 -11.61
CA PHE A 7 -6.37 7.59 -11.08
C PHE A 7 -6.54 7.56 -9.56
N GLY A 8 -6.87 8.68 -8.94
CA GLY A 8 -7.13 8.80 -7.50
C GLY A 8 -8.13 9.92 -7.21
N LEU A 9 -9.11 9.79 -6.29
CA LEU A 9 -9.84 10.92 -5.64
C LEU A 9 -9.59 11.17 -4.11
N GLY A 10 -9.29 12.43 -3.77
CA GLY A 10 -9.43 13.13 -2.49
C GLY A 10 -8.76 12.69 -1.18
N SER A 11 -8.24 11.47 -1.01
CA SER A 11 -7.71 11.01 0.31
C SER A 11 -6.18 11.13 0.39
N THR A 12 -5.64 11.69 1.48
CA THR A 12 -4.18 11.75 1.73
C THR A 12 -3.51 10.38 1.80
N ASN A 13 -4.29 9.30 1.93
CA ASN A 13 -3.84 7.92 1.98
C ASN A 13 -4.47 7.11 0.84
N TYR A 14 -4.06 7.39 -0.39
CA TYR A 14 -4.48 6.54 -1.51
C TYR A 14 -3.99 5.12 -1.33
N GLN A 15 -4.90 4.18 -1.45
CA GLN A 15 -4.57 2.77 -1.41
C GLN A 15 -5.16 1.99 -2.58
N HIS A 16 -5.85 2.56 -3.57
CA HIS A 16 -6.72 1.73 -4.42
C HIS A 16 -6.73 2.05 -5.92
N PHE A 17 -7.16 1.08 -6.74
CA PHE A 17 -7.31 1.19 -8.21
C PHE A 17 -8.53 1.99 -8.65
N HIS A 18 -8.45 2.49 -9.88
CA HIS A 18 -9.56 3.07 -10.63
C HIS A 18 -9.74 2.30 -11.94
N ARG A 19 -10.97 1.92 -12.26
CA ARG A 19 -11.33 1.43 -13.59
C ARG A 19 -11.50 2.63 -14.51
N VAL A 20 -10.85 2.61 -15.67
CA VAL A 20 -11.09 3.58 -16.75
C VAL A 20 -12.26 3.06 -17.56
N VAL A 21 -13.35 3.82 -17.60
CA VAL A 21 -14.36 3.67 -18.64
C VAL A 21 -13.83 4.43 -19.86
N ASP A 22 -13.93 3.83 -21.06
CA ASP A 22 -13.41 4.41 -22.30
C ASP A 22 -13.91 5.86 -22.48
N ALA A 23 -12.98 6.82 -22.33
CA ALA A 23 -13.20 8.23 -22.61
C ALA A 23 -12.59 8.54 -23.98
N ASP A 24 -13.46 8.75 -24.97
CA ASP A 24 -13.08 9.02 -26.36
C ASP A 24 -13.07 10.54 -26.62
N ASP A 25 -11.92 11.09 -27.02
CA ASP A 25 -11.70 12.52 -27.25
C ASP A 25 -11.61 12.88 -28.74
N VAL A 26 -12.17 12.03 -29.62
CA VAL A 26 -12.08 12.23 -31.07
C VAL A 26 -12.88 13.45 -31.57
N ASN A 27 -13.87 13.94 -30.81
CA ASN A 27 -14.84 14.96 -31.26
C ASN A 27 -14.96 16.20 -30.35
N GLY A 28 -13.86 16.66 -29.75
CA GLY A 28 -13.71 17.93 -29.01
C GLY A 28 -14.98 18.71 -28.64
N GLY A 29 -15.57 18.43 -27.47
CA GLY A 29 -16.71 19.20 -26.95
C GLY A 29 -16.34 20.63 -26.51
N THR A 30 -17.33 21.39 -26.01
CA THR A 30 -17.21 22.77 -25.47
C THR A 30 -17.41 22.82 -23.94
N GLU A 31 -16.93 23.87 -23.26
CA GLU A 31 -17.02 23.99 -21.79
C GLU A 31 -18.48 23.86 -21.29
N GLN A 32 -19.43 24.30 -22.12
CA GLN A 32 -20.87 24.11 -21.91
C GLN A 32 -21.29 22.64 -21.84
N ASP A 33 -20.71 21.76 -22.66
CA ASP A 33 -21.03 20.32 -22.63
C ASP A 33 -20.60 19.67 -21.31
N PHE A 34 -19.51 20.17 -20.71
CA PHE A 34 -19.07 19.71 -19.40
C PHE A 34 -19.98 20.22 -18.28
N CYS A 35 -20.40 21.48 -18.32
CA CYS A 35 -21.36 21.99 -17.33
C CYS A 35 -22.67 21.21 -17.38
N LEU A 36 -23.18 20.93 -18.58
CA LEU A 36 -24.38 20.11 -18.79
C LEU A 36 -24.18 18.66 -18.32
N TRP A 37 -23.02 18.07 -18.60
CA TRP A 37 -22.67 16.74 -18.09
C TRP A 37 -22.63 16.70 -16.56
N LYS A 38 -21.94 17.66 -15.95
CA LYS A 38 -21.79 17.80 -14.50
C LYS A 38 -23.15 17.96 -13.84
N ASP A 39 -24.03 18.78 -14.41
CA ASP A 39 -25.37 19.01 -13.87
C ASP A 39 -26.25 17.77 -14.02
N ARG A 40 -26.12 16.99 -15.11
CA ARG A 40 -26.79 15.68 -15.27
C ARG A 40 -26.27 14.65 -14.27
N LEU A 41 -24.95 14.58 -14.07
CA LEU A 41 -24.32 13.69 -13.09
C LEU A 41 -24.83 14.00 -11.67
N PHE A 42 -24.79 15.27 -11.26
CA PHE A 42 -25.26 15.66 -9.92
C PHE A 42 -26.76 15.48 -9.75
N ALA A 43 -27.57 15.74 -10.79
CA ALA A 43 -29.01 15.48 -10.74
C ALA A 43 -29.31 13.97 -10.62
N HIS A 44 -28.54 13.12 -11.28
CA HIS A 44 -28.69 11.68 -11.20
C HIS A 44 -28.21 11.13 -9.84
N LEU A 45 -27.06 11.58 -9.35
CA LEU A 45 -26.57 11.25 -8.01
C LEU A 45 -27.51 11.74 -6.90
N ASP A 46 -28.18 12.87 -7.10
CA ASP A 46 -29.23 13.34 -6.20
C ASP A 46 -30.44 12.40 -6.22
N LYS A 47 -30.89 11.99 -7.41
CA LYS A 47 -32.05 11.12 -7.58
C LYS A 47 -31.82 9.70 -7.05
N GLU A 48 -30.69 9.09 -7.39
CA GLU A 48 -30.39 7.68 -7.07
C GLU A 48 -29.70 7.52 -5.71
N VAL A 49 -28.91 8.52 -5.28
CA VAL A 49 -28.04 8.41 -4.09
C VAL A 49 -28.34 9.48 -3.02
N GLY A 50 -29.17 10.49 -3.32
CA GLY A 50 -29.61 11.49 -2.34
C GLY A 50 -28.52 12.46 -1.86
N ILE A 51 -27.54 12.78 -2.72
CA ILE A 51 -26.31 13.51 -2.32
C ILE A 51 -26.51 15.04 -2.15
N LYS A 52 -27.64 15.62 -2.56
CA LYS A 52 -27.78 17.08 -2.57
C LYS A 52 -27.96 17.67 -1.18
N GLY A 53 -27.03 18.57 -0.80
CA GLY A 53 -27.20 19.50 0.32
C GLY A 53 -26.80 18.98 1.70
N HIS A 54 -26.41 17.71 1.85
CA HIS A 54 -26.04 17.16 3.16
C HIS A 54 -24.63 16.58 3.14
N LYS A 55 -23.69 17.36 3.70
CA LYS A 55 -22.30 16.95 3.94
C LYS A 55 -22.23 15.60 4.65
N ASP A 56 -23.16 15.36 5.57
CA ASP A 56 -23.24 14.12 6.35
C ASP A 56 -23.66 12.92 5.50
N THR A 57 -24.57 13.10 4.55
CA THR A 57 -24.96 12.03 3.59
C THR A 57 -23.80 11.67 2.68
N TYR A 58 -23.07 12.67 2.16
CA TYR A 58 -21.88 12.44 1.35
C TYR A 58 -20.77 11.73 2.13
N SER A 59 -20.48 12.19 3.37
CA SER A 59 -19.51 11.54 4.25
C SER A 59 -19.91 10.11 4.62
N ARG A 60 -21.20 9.86 4.85
CA ARG A 60 -21.73 8.53 5.12
C ARG A 60 -21.56 7.60 3.91
N ILE A 61 -21.90 8.05 2.71
CA ILE A 61 -21.71 7.28 1.48
C ILE A 61 -20.22 6.96 1.28
N LEU A 62 -19.33 7.96 1.40
CA LEU A 62 -17.90 7.72 1.28
C LEU A 62 -17.36 6.73 2.31
N ALA A 63 -17.85 6.80 3.56
CA ALA A 63 -17.45 5.90 4.63
C ALA A 63 -18.03 4.48 4.48
N GLU A 64 -19.21 4.35 3.89
CA GLU A 64 -19.91 3.06 3.72
C GLU A 64 -19.52 2.36 2.42
N THR A 65 -19.21 3.08 1.34
CA THR A 65 -19.06 2.48 0.00
C THR A 65 -17.66 2.58 -0.61
N ASP A 66 -16.70 3.24 0.05
CA ASP A 66 -15.30 3.39 -0.40
C ASP A 66 -15.19 3.66 -1.93
N VAL A 67 -16.01 4.59 -2.41
CA VAL A 67 -16.23 4.79 -3.85
C VAL A 67 -15.00 5.39 -4.52
N ASN A 68 -14.40 4.64 -5.45
CA ASN A 68 -13.40 5.20 -6.39
C ASN A 68 -14.10 5.89 -7.58
N PHE A 69 -13.39 6.74 -8.34
CA PHE A 69 -14.00 7.49 -9.45
C PHE A 69 -14.67 6.59 -10.49
N GLY A 70 -14.07 5.44 -10.83
CA GLY A 70 -14.68 4.50 -11.77
C GLY A 70 -15.99 3.93 -11.23
N ARG A 71 -16.03 3.55 -9.95
CA ARG A 71 -17.26 3.07 -9.30
C ARG A 71 -18.31 4.16 -9.17
N LEU A 72 -17.91 5.41 -8.95
CA LEU A 72 -18.82 6.55 -8.95
C LEU A 72 -19.47 6.73 -10.32
N LEU A 73 -18.69 6.61 -11.39
CA LEU A 73 -19.20 6.65 -12.75
C LEU A 73 -20.10 5.45 -13.07
N GLU A 74 -19.78 4.26 -12.57
CA GLU A 74 -20.66 3.08 -12.71
C GLU A 74 -21.99 3.25 -11.95
N LEU A 75 -21.95 3.78 -10.73
CA LEU A 75 -23.16 4.07 -9.95
C LEU A 75 -24.00 5.19 -10.57
N ALA A 76 -23.35 6.13 -11.26
CA ALA A 76 -24.01 7.21 -11.96
C ALA A 76 -24.52 6.83 -13.35
N SER A 77 -24.11 5.68 -13.89
CA SER A 77 -24.71 5.08 -15.07
C SER A 77 -25.82 4.15 -14.62
N SER A 78 -27.05 4.32 -15.16
CA SER A 78 -28.13 3.37 -14.91
C SER A 78 -27.67 1.94 -15.21
N GLN A 79 -27.94 1.00 -14.31
CA GLN A 79 -27.35 -0.35 -14.24
C GLN A 79 -27.41 -1.23 -15.52
N ASP A 80 -28.08 -0.81 -16.59
CA ASP A 80 -28.46 -1.71 -17.69
C ASP A 80 -27.77 -1.52 -19.05
N ASP A 81 -26.97 -0.47 -19.31
CA ASP A 81 -26.67 -0.15 -20.73
C ASP A 81 -25.19 -0.05 -21.15
N GLY A 82 -24.23 -0.47 -20.31
CA GLY A 82 -22.81 -0.47 -20.71
C GLY A 82 -22.32 0.88 -21.25
N GLN A 83 -22.99 1.96 -20.83
CA GLN A 83 -22.93 3.25 -21.48
C GLN A 83 -21.56 3.88 -21.25
N THR A 84 -20.86 4.19 -22.34
CA THR A 84 -19.57 4.90 -22.28
C THR A 84 -19.80 6.38 -22.03
N TRP A 85 -19.00 6.97 -21.15
CA TRP A 85 -19.08 8.39 -20.80
C TRP A 85 -18.41 9.26 -21.89
N SER A 86 -18.90 9.18 -23.13
CA SER A 86 -18.29 9.86 -24.29
C SER A 86 -18.31 11.40 -24.21
N ALA A 87 -19.20 11.98 -23.41
CA ALA A 87 -19.24 13.42 -23.15
C ALA A 87 -18.22 13.88 -22.09
N LEU A 88 -17.65 12.96 -21.31
CA LEU A 88 -16.67 13.27 -20.28
C LEU A 88 -15.28 13.39 -20.91
N ARG A 89 -14.78 14.62 -21.03
CA ARG A 89 -13.47 14.83 -21.66
C ARG A 89 -12.33 14.38 -20.77
N LEU A 90 -11.34 13.75 -21.39
CA LEU A 90 -10.15 13.28 -20.72
C LEU A 90 -9.37 14.42 -20.05
N SER A 91 -9.30 15.61 -20.65
CA SER A 91 -8.62 16.77 -20.08
C SER A 91 -9.18 17.16 -18.70
N LEU A 92 -10.50 17.14 -18.55
CA LEU A 92 -11.19 17.47 -17.30
C LEU A 92 -10.98 16.41 -16.24
N VAL A 93 -10.95 15.14 -16.65
CA VAL A 93 -10.60 14.02 -15.77
C VAL A 93 -9.16 14.19 -15.25
N LEU A 94 -8.21 14.51 -16.12
CA LEU A 94 -6.81 14.72 -15.75
C LEU A 94 -6.60 15.95 -14.86
N GLU A 95 -7.38 17.01 -15.03
CA GLU A 95 -7.31 18.22 -14.21
C GLU A 95 -7.96 18.02 -12.84
N ALA A 96 -9.08 17.31 -12.77
CA ALA A 96 -9.82 17.07 -11.53
C ALA A 96 -9.15 16.04 -10.62
N LEU A 97 -8.41 15.08 -11.19
CA LEU A 97 -7.82 14.00 -10.41
C LEU A 97 -6.45 14.37 -9.83
N PRO A 98 -6.24 14.21 -8.52
CA PRO A 98 -4.92 14.37 -7.93
C PRO A 98 -3.88 13.42 -8.50
N LYS A 99 -2.66 13.94 -8.58
CA LYS A 99 -1.48 13.21 -9.05
C LYS A 99 -1.14 12.04 -8.12
N LEU A 100 -0.78 10.91 -8.73
CA LEU A 100 -0.27 9.75 -8.01
C LEU A 100 1.02 10.10 -7.26
N ARG A 101 1.09 9.74 -5.97
CA ARG A 101 2.26 9.99 -5.11
C ARG A 101 3.07 8.72 -4.87
N PRO A 102 4.40 8.78 -4.72
CA PRO A 102 5.18 7.65 -4.24
C PRO A 102 4.71 7.19 -2.84
N ARG A 103 4.83 5.90 -2.55
CA ARG A 103 4.59 5.33 -1.21
C ARG A 103 5.93 5.07 -0.53
N TYR A 104 6.02 5.45 0.73
CA TYR A 104 7.24 5.30 1.52
C TYR A 104 7.18 4.00 2.33
N TYR A 105 8.30 3.28 2.34
CA TYR A 105 8.51 2.09 3.14
C TYR A 105 9.79 2.25 3.95
N SER A 106 9.77 1.75 5.19
CA SER A 106 11.00 1.63 5.97
C SER A 106 11.85 0.51 5.37
N ILE A 107 13.13 0.80 5.14
CA ILE A 107 14.09 -0.20 4.69
C ILE A 107 14.25 -1.25 5.79
N SER A 108 14.15 -2.52 5.41
CA SER A 108 14.29 -3.66 6.32
C SER A 108 15.63 -4.38 6.21
N SER A 109 16.50 -4.02 5.26
CA SER A 109 17.86 -4.55 5.13
C SER A 109 18.90 -3.66 5.83
N PRO A 110 19.99 -4.25 6.37
CA PRO A 110 21.07 -3.48 7.01
C PRO A 110 21.89 -2.70 5.98
N SER A 111 22.52 -1.61 6.43
CA SER A 111 23.33 -0.73 5.56
C SER A 111 24.69 -1.32 5.15
N VAL A 112 25.13 -2.35 5.87
CA VAL A 112 26.51 -2.87 5.84
C VAL A 112 26.67 -4.18 5.05
N LEU A 113 25.62 -4.69 4.42
CA LEU A 113 25.76 -5.85 3.53
C LEU A 113 26.37 -5.41 2.19
N PRO A 114 27.41 -6.11 1.69
CA PRO A 114 28.13 -5.74 0.47
C PRO A 114 27.33 -5.97 -0.83
N LEU A 115 26.10 -6.47 -0.76
CA LEU A 115 25.19 -6.63 -1.90
C LEU A 115 24.00 -5.68 -1.76
N GLN A 116 23.83 -4.84 -2.79
CA GLN A 116 22.93 -3.69 -2.96
C GLN A 116 21.41 -3.96 -2.84
N ALA A 117 20.98 -5.03 -2.17
CA ALA A 117 19.57 -5.37 -2.06
C ALA A 117 18.90 -4.56 -0.94
N LEU A 118 18.15 -3.53 -1.32
CA LEU A 118 17.22 -2.84 -0.43
C LEU A 118 16.05 -3.76 -0.13
N GLY A 119 15.87 -4.12 1.14
CA GLY A 119 14.72 -4.86 1.63
C GLY A 119 13.60 -3.92 2.06
N ILE A 120 12.35 -4.31 1.81
CA ILE A 120 11.17 -3.68 2.38
C ILE A 120 10.29 -4.75 3.04
N THR A 121 9.57 -4.36 4.10
CA THR A 121 8.51 -5.19 4.71
C THR A 121 7.20 -4.44 4.58
N ALA A 122 6.25 -4.97 3.82
CA ALA A 122 4.97 -4.34 3.57
C ALA A 122 3.82 -5.33 3.81
N LEU A 123 2.74 -4.84 4.41
CA LEU A 123 1.47 -5.56 4.50
C LEU A 123 0.71 -5.31 3.20
N VAL A 124 0.19 -6.37 2.59
CA VAL A 124 -0.71 -6.24 1.43
C VAL A 124 -2.04 -5.66 1.91
N SER A 125 -2.35 -4.43 1.49
CA SER A 125 -3.64 -3.82 1.79
C SER A 125 -4.72 -4.43 0.91
N ASN A 126 -5.81 -4.88 1.52
CA ASN A 126 -7.03 -5.25 0.82
C ASN A 126 -8.22 -4.88 1.70
N GLN A 127 -8.98 -3.88 1.29
CA GLN A 127 -10.09 -3.33 2.05
C GLN A 127 -11.39 -3.98 1.60
N ALA A 128 -12.07 -4.71 2.47
CA ALA A 128 -13.38 -5.28 2.15
C ALA A 128 -14.41 -4.15 1.98
N LEU A 129 -15.21 -4.23 0.92
CA LEU A 129 -16.35 -3.33 0.71
C LEU A 129 -17.46 -3.68 1.70
N HIS A 130 -18.20 -2.69 2.21
CA HIS A 130 -19.40 -2.95 2.97
C HIS A 130 -20.57 -3.32 2.04
N GLY A 131 -21.28 -4.41 2.35
CA GLY A 131 -22.54 -4.79 1.69
C GLY A 131 -22.40 -5.57 0.38
N GLU A 132 -21.48 -5.19 -0.51
CA GLU A 132 -21.21 -5.94 -1.74
C GLU A 132 -19.97 -6.83 -1.58
N GLY A 133 -20.05 -8.08 -2.05
CA GLY A 133 -19.02 -9.12 -1.90
C GLY A 133 -17.75 -8.87 -2.73
N GLY A 134 -17.09 -7.73 -2.50
CA GLY A 134 -15.86 -7.32 -3.18
C GLY A 134 -14.85 -6.70 -2.22
N SER A 135 -13.64 -6.47 -2.72
CA SER A 135 -12.56 -5.86 -1.96
C SER A 135 -11.74 -4.91 -2.83
N ILE A 136 -11.25 -3.84 -2.23
CA ILE A 136 -10.42 -2.85 -2.89
C ILE A 136 -8.94 -3.11 -2.55
N PRO A 137 -8.13 -3.55 -3.53
CA PRO A 137 -6.73 -3.86 -3.28
C PRO A 137 -5.86 -2.60 -3.19
N GLY A 138 -4.81 -2.70 -2.38
CA GLY A 138 -3.72 -1.76 -2.20
C GLY A 138 -2.94 -1.45 -3.50
N LEU A 139 -2.96 -0.24 -4.07
CA LEU A 139 -2.30 0.06 -5.35
C LEU A 139 -0.82 -0.35 -5.35
N THR A 140 -0.02 0.22 -4.45
CA THR A 140 1.43 -0.08 -4.40
C THR A 140 1.70 -1.48 -3.86
N THR A 141 0.98 -1.92 -2.83
CA THR A 141 1.26 -3.21 -2.17
C THR A 141 0.85 -4.40 -3.04
N SER A 142 -0.22 -4.26 -3.81
CA SER A 142 -0.68 -5.29 -4.74
C SER A 142 0.13 -5.27 -6.04
N TYR A 143 0.62 -4.10 -6.49
CA TYR A 143 1.64 -4.04 -7.56
C TYR A 143 2.92 -4.79 -7.15
N LEU A 144 3.42 -4.54 -5.93
CA LEU A 144 4.58 -5.24 -5.39
C LEU A 144 4.32 -6.75 -5.24
N LEU A 145 3.14 -7.15 -4.78
CA LEU A 145 2.73 -8.56 -4.70
C LEU A 145 2.68 -9.23 -6.07
N ALA A 146 2.11 -8.56 -7.08
CA ALA A 146 2.04 -9.06 -8.45
C ALA A 146 3.45 -9.29 -9.02
N GLY A 147 4.36 -8.33 -8.86
CA GLY A 147 5.76 -8.50 -9.22
C GLY A 147 6.42 -9.66 -8.46
N ALA A 148 6.20 -9.75 -7.14
CA ALA A 148 6.77 -10.82 -6.33
C ALA A 148 6.30 -12.21 -6.77
N HIS A 149 5.00 -12.38 -7.08
CA HIS A 149 4.48 -13.64 -7.62
C HIS A 149 5.10 -13.99 -8.97
N THR A 150 5.12 -13.05 -9.92
CA THR A 150 5.64 -13.29 -11.27
C THR A 150 7.13 -13.65 -11.28
N TYR A 151 7.91 -13.12 -10.33
CA TYR A 151 9.37 -13.26 -10.36
C TYR A 151 9.96 -14.23 -9.34
N HIS A 152 9.21 -14.56 -8.27
CA HIS A 152 9.69 -15.43 -7.19
C HIS A 152 8.82 -16.69 -6.99
N ASP A 153 7.86 -16.96 -7.87
CA ASP A 153 6.94 -18.10 -7.80
C ASP A 153 6.25 -18.23 -6.41
N ILE A 154 5.97 -17.08 -5.80
CA ILE A 154 5.32 -17.01 -4.49
C ILE A 154 3.84 -17.24 -4.69
N LYS A 155 3.28 -18.31 -4.09
CA LYS A 155 1.84 -18.57 -4.11
C LYS A 155 1.06 -17.41 -3.50
N ILE A 156 0.24 -16.72 -4.31
CA ILE A 156 -0.69 -15.70 -3.82
C ILE A 156 -1.87 -16.40 -3.17
N GLN A 157 -2.28 -15.94 -1.99
CA GLN A 157 -3.57 -16.33 -1.43
C GLN A 157 -4.70 -15.86 -2.37
N PRO A 158 -5.70 -16.71 -2.66
CA PRO A 158 -6.69 -16.47 -3.72
C PRO A 158 -7.51 -15.18 -3.54
N ASN A 159 -7.48 -14.55 -2.37
CA ASN A 159 -8.26 -13.36 -2.05
C ASN A 159 -7.53 -12.02 -2.30
N HIS A 160 -6.22 -12.01 -2.57
CA HIS A 160 -5.45 -10.75 -2.61
C HIS A 160 -5.36 -10.08 -3.98
N LEU A 161 -5.58 -10.83 -5.07
CA LEU A 161 -5.43 -10.36 -6.45
C LEU A 161 -6.61 -10.75 -7.35
N GLN A 162 -7.79 -10.99 -6.78
CA GLN A 162 -8.98 -11.27 -7.58
C GLN A 162 -9.25 -10.09 -8.52
N ASN A 163 -9.30 -10.38 -9.82
CA ASN A 163 -9.70 -9.45 -10.89
C ASN A 163 -8.80 -8.23 -11.12
N VAL A 164 -7.53 -8.24 -10.70
CA VAL A 164 -6.60 -7.13 -10.99
C VAL A 164 -5.33 -7.63 -11.67
N SER A 165 -5.07 -7.11 -12.88
CA SER A 165 -3.83 -7.32 -13.62
C SER A 165 -2.97 -6.05 -13.61
N TYR A 166 -1.65 -6.22 -13.61
CA TYR A 166 -0.68 -5.13 -13.57
C TYR A 166 0.28 -5.27 -14.74
N GLU A 167 0.53 -4.16 -15.44
CA GLU A 167 1.60 -4.09 -16.42
C GLU A 167 2.94 -3.83 -15.71
N LEU A 168 3.74 -4.88 -15.56
CA LEU A 168 4.99 -4.84 -14.79
C LEU A 168 6.19 -4.34 -15.61
N THR A 169 6.08 -4.29 -16.94
CA THR A 169 7.15 -3.82 -17.83
C THR A 169 7.27 -2.31 -17.89
N GLY A 170 6.21 -1.59 -17.48
CA GLY A 170 6.17 -0.13 -17.52
C GLY A 170 6.24 0.46 -18.95
N PRO A 171 6.24 1.81 -19.05
CA PRO A 171 6.29 2.50 -20.33
C PRO A 171 7.54 2.13 -21.12
N SER A 172 7.39 1.89 -22.43
CA SER A 172 8.51 1.49 -23.32
C SER A 172 9.31 0.29 -22.83
N ALA A 173 8.70 -0.52 -21.95
CA ALA A 173 9.32 -1.67 -21.31
C ALA A 173 10.55 -1.36 -20.44
N GLU A 174 10.66 -0.13 -19.89
CA GLU A 174 11.78 0.30 -19.05
C GLU A 174 11.91 -0.48 -17.73
N LEU A 175 10.80 -1.01 -17.21
CA LEU A 175 10.74 -1.80 -15.97
C LEU A 175 10.87 -3.31 -16.20
N GLN A 176 11.26 -3.73 -17.42
CA GLN A 176 11.66 -5.11 -17.69
C GLN A 176 12.71 -5.61 -16.68
N GLU A 177 12.77 -6.93 -16.50
CA GLU A 177 13.74 -7.58 -15.60
C GLU A 177 13.60 -7.18 -14.12
N ARG A 178 12.36 -7.09 -13.63
CA ARG A 178 12.06 -6.96 -12.18
C ARG A 178 12.43 -5.59 -11.58
N LYS A 179 12.37 -4.53 -12.38
CA LYS A 179 12.74 -3.17 -11.95
C LYS A 179 11.52 -2.42 -11.40
N ILE A 180 11.79 -1.50 -10.47
CA ILE A 180 10.80 -0.56 -9.94
C ILE A 180 11.42 0.84 -9.87
N PHE A 181 10.62 1.87 -10.16
CA PHE A 181 11.05 3.23 -9.89
C PHE A 181 10.99 3.52 -8.39
N ALA A 182 12.14 3.86 -7.82
CA ALA A 182 12.27 4.18 -6.41
C ALA A 182 13.31 5.28 -6.19
N HIS A 183 13.19 6.00 -5.09
CA HIS A 183 14.21 6.93 -4.61
C HIS A 183 14.41 6.74 -3.11
N LEU A 184 15.62 7.01 -2.63
CA LEU A 184 15.95 6.93 -1.22
C LEU A 184 15.68 8.26 -0.52
N ARG A 185 14.86 8.21 0.53
CA ARG A 185 14.64 9.36 1.42
C ARG A 185 15.42 9.16 2.71
N ARG A 186 16.32 10.09 3.02
CA ARG A 186 17.09 10.07 4.27
C ARG A 186 16.18 10.29 5.47
N SER A 187 16.44 9.54 6.54
CA SER A 187 15.72 9.63 7.82
C SER A 187 16.69 9.99 8.95
N ALA A 188 16.15 10.62 10.01
CA ALA A 188 16.82 10.80 11.29
C ALA A 188 16.80 9.52 12.15
N PHE A 189 15.97 8.53 11.80
CA PHE A 189 15.88 7.24 12.49
C PHE A 189 17.11 6.39 12.18
N LYS A 190 18.10 6.42 13.07
CA LYS A 190 19.41 5.77 12.91
C LYS A 190 19.84 5.11 14.22
N LEU A 191 20.73 4.14 14.10
CA LEU A 191 21.45 3.63 15.27
C LEU A 191 22.31 4.74 15.91
N PRO A 192 22.59 4.64 17.23
CA PRO A 192 23.57 5.48 17.89
C PRO A 192 24.94 5.42 17.18
N ALA A 193 25.69 6.53 17.24
CA ALA A 193 27.01 6.61 16.60
C ALA A 193 28.00 5.54 17.10
N LEU A 194 27.91 5.17 18.38
CA LEU A 194 28.70 4.10 18.96
C LEU A 194 27.91 2.79 18.98
N ALA A 195 28.46 1.75 18.35
CA ALA A 195 27.82 0.43 18.30
C ALA A 195 27.69 -0.22 19.69
N SER A 196 28.56 0.13 20.64
CA SER A 196 28.51 -0.29 22.04
C SER A 196 27.36 0.32 22.85
N CYS A 197 26.69 1.36 22.33
CA CYS A 197 25.56 1.98 23.00
C CYS A 197 24.36 1.01 23.01
N PRO A 198 23.72 0.76 24.15
CA PRO A 198 22.54 -0.10 24.20
C PRO A 198 21.34 0.52 23.46
N VAL A 199 20.45 -0.30 22.91
CA VAL A 199 19.29 0.15 22.13
C VAL A 199 18.03 -0.59 22.56
N ILE A 200 16.94 0.16 22.75
CA ILE A 200 15.60 -0.38 22.97
C ILE A 200 14.75 -0.06 21.73
N MET A 201 14.10 -1.08 21.19
CA MET A 201 13.28 -1.03 19.99
C MET A 201 11.85 -1.42 20.34
N LEU A 202 10.89 -0.64 19.86
CA LEU A 202 9.46 -0.89 19.97
C LEU A 202 8.92 -1.03 18.55
N ALA A 203 8.32 -2.18 18.23
CA ALA A 203 7.79 -2.44 16.90
C ALA A 203 6.49 -3.23 16.97
N ALA A 204 5.53 -2.89 16.11
CA ALA A 204 4.32 -3.68 15.91
C ALA A 204 4.10 -3.95 14.43
N GLY A 205 3.74 -5.20 14.08
CA GLY A 205 3.54 -5.62 12.69
C GLY A 205 4.70 -5.20 11.77
N THR A 206 4.39 -4.55 10.65
CA THR A 206 5.39 -4.09 9.66
C THR A 206 6.36 -3.04 10.21
N GLY A 207 6.06 -2.43 11.37
CA GLY A 207 6.97 -1.53 12.09
C GLY A 207 8.27 -2.21 12.53
N ILE A 208 8.39 -3.53 12.42
CA ILE A 208 9.63 -4.28 12.67
C ILE A 208 10.73 -4.02 11.62
N ALA A 209 10.37 -3.51 10.43
CA ALA A 209 11.30 -3.32 9.31
C ALA A 209 12.63 -2.66 9.72
N PRO A 210 12.66 -1.44 10.30
CA PRO A 210 13.92 -0.81 10.64
C PRO A 210 14.64 -1.50 11.81
N SER A 211 13.91 -2.06 12.78
CA SER A 211 14.50 -2.81 13.89
C SER A 211 15.23 -4.06 13.40
N ARG A 212 14.65 -4.78 12.43
CA ARG A 212 15.29 -5.90 11.75
C ARG A 212 16.61 -5.49 11.11
N ALA A 213 16.62 -4.37 10.37
CA ALA A 213 17.85 -3.84 9.77
C ALA A 213 18.92 -3.51 10.81
N PHE A 214 18.53 -2.90 11.92
CA PHE A 214 19.44 -2.54 13.01
C PHE A 214 20.04 -3.75 13.72
N ILE A 215 19.23 -4.79 13.97
CA ILE A 215 19.70 -6.04 14.58
C ILE A 215 20.68 -6.72 13.63
N ALA A 216 20.35 -6.85 12.34
CA ALA A 216 21.22 -7.46 11.35
C ALA A 216 22.56 -6.72 11.21
N GLU A 217 22.53 -5.37 11.25
CA GLU A 217 23.73 -4.54 11.23
C GLU A 217 24.63 -4.82 12.45
N ARG A 218 24.06 -4.94 13.64
CA ARG A 218 24.80 -5.26 14.87
C ARG A 218 25.27 -6.72 14.92
N ALA A 219 24.47 -7.68 14.46
CA ALA A 219 24.87 -9.09 14.35
C ALA A 219 26.11 -9.23 13.46
N ARG A 220 26.14 -8.51 12.33
CA ARG A 220 27.30 -8.48 11.44
C ARG A 220 28.53 -7.79 12.05
N LEU A 221 28.34 -6.74 12.85
CA LEU A 221 29.46 -6.10 13.56
C LEU A 221 30.07 -7.07 14.60
N GLU A 222 29.21 -7.75 15.36
CA GLU A 222 29.64 -8.76 16.33
C GLU A 222 30.38 -9.91 15.64
N SER A 223 29.91 -10.39 14.48
CA SER A 223 30.53 -11.50 13.75
C SER A 223 31.94 -11.19 13.24
N ILE A 224 32.30 -9.92 13.10
CA ILE A 224 33.66 -9.48 12.73
C ILE A 224 34.46 -8.98 13.95
N GLY A 225 34.02 -9.31 15.17
CA GLY A 225 34.70 -8.99 16.42
C GLY A 225 34.61 -7.52 16.84
N ARG A 226 33.67 -6.74 16.30
CA ARG A 226 33.43 -5.36 16.75
C ARG A 226 32.49 -5.36 17.95
N PRO A 227 32.77 -4.58 19.00
CA PRO A 227 31.92 -4.56 20.19
C PRO A 227 30.55 -3.95 19.89
N VAL A 228 29.48 -4.69 20.20
CA VAL A 228 28.11 -4.19 20.16
C VAL A 228 27.48 -4.14 21.54
N GLY A 229 26.63 -3.14 21.75
CA GLY A 229 25.86 -2.95 22.98
C GLY A 229 24.60 -3.79 23.00
N ASN A 230 24.05 -3.99 24.19
CA ASN A 230 22.83 -4.75 24.39
C ASN A 230 21.64 -4.15 23.61
N MET A 231 20.76 -5.01 23.14
CA MET A 231 19.57 -4.69 22.39
C MET A 231 18.36 -5.36 23.01
N MET A 232 17.26 -4.62 23.10
CA MET A 232 15.97 -5.17 23.50
C MET A 232 14.92 -4.79 22.47
N LEU A 233 14.22 -5.79 21.92
CA LEU A 233 13.12 -5.60 20.99
C LEU A 233 11.81 -6.01 21.65
N PHE A 234 10.88 -5.08 21.81
CA PHE A 234 9.49 -5.39 22.09
C PHE A 234 8.73 -5.46 20.77
N PHE A 235 8.21 -6.64 20.44
CA PHE A 235 7.52 -6.90 19.18
C PHE A 235 6.05 -7.26 19.39
N GLY A 236 5.15 -6.44 18.88
CA GLY A 236 3.70 -6.67 18.91
C GLY A 236 3.18 -7.31 17.62
N CYS A 237 2.49 -8.45 17.73
CA CYS A 237 1.73 -9.05 16.63
C CYS A 237 0.40 -9.65 17.14
N ARG A 238 -0.43 -10.22 16.26
CA ARG A 238 -1.71 -10.83 16.64
C ARG A 238 -1.51 -12.19 17.27
N SER A 239 -0.77 -13.06 16.60
CA SER A 239 -0.49 -14.41 17.06
C SER A 239 0.86 -14.91 16.55
N PRO A 240 1.52 -15.84 17.26
CA PRO A 240 2.82 -16.37 16.85
C PRO A 240 2.78 -17.11 15.51
N LYS A 241 1.62 -17.70 15.15
CA LYS A 241 1.48 -18.53 13.95
C LYS A 241 0.97 -17.77 12.71
N GLU A 242 0.41 -16.58 12.89
CA GLU A 242 -0.22 -15.83 11.79
C GLU A 242 0.67 -14.71 11.26
N ASP A 243 1.18 -13.85 12.14
CA ASP A 243 1.77 -12.58 11.75
C ASP A 243 3.05 -12.22 12.54
N CYS A 244 3.73 -13.23 13.07
CA CYS A 244 5.07 -13.09 13.64
C CYS A 244 6.11 -12.94 12.51
N LEU A 245 6.27 -11.72 12.02
CA LEU A 245 7.15 -11.40 10.88
C LEU A 245 8.62 -11.68 11.22
N HIS A 246 9.33 -12.36 10.31
CA HIS A 246 10.79 -12.63 10.38
C HIS A 246 11.22 -13.45 11.60
N GLN A 247 10.33 -14.24 12.19
CA GLN A 247 10.60 -14.97 13.44
C GLN A 247 11.89 -15.80 13.38
N ALA A 248 12.04 -16.69 12.39
CA ALA A 248 13.20 -17.57 12.30
C ALA A 248 14.53 -16.80 12.17
N GLU A 249 14.54 -15.72 11.37
CA GLU A 249 15.72 -14.87 11.21
C GLU A 249 16.07 -14.13 12.50
N LEU A 250 15.06 -13.67 13.23
CA LEU A 250 15.24 -12.98 14.51
C LEU A 250 15.78 -13.91 15.59
N GLU A 251 15.31 -15.16 15.65
CA GLU A 251 15.80 -16.21 16.56
C GLU A 251 17.27 -16.58 16.25
N GLU A 252 17.61 -16.67 14.96
CA GLU A 252 19.01 -16.89 14.52
C GLU A 252 19.91 -15.73 14.97
N MET A 253 19.48 -14.49 14.75
CA MET A 253 20.25 -13.31 15.17
C MET A 253 20.37 -13.20 16.70
N GLU A 254 19.32 -13.56 17.45
CA GLU A 254 19.35 -13.60 18.92
C GLU A 254 20.40 -14.60 19.42
N THR A 255 20.46 -15.77 18.79
CA THR A 255 21.47 -16.80 19.07
C THR A 255 22.88 -16.31 18.71
N ALA A 256 23.05 -15.74 17.51
CA ALA A 256 24.34 -15.25 17.03
C ALA A 256 24.91 -14.10 17.89
N LEU A 257 24.04 -13.29 18.49
CA LEU A 257 24.41 -12.18 19.37
C LEU A 257 24.71 -12.61 20.82
N GLY A 258 24.61 -13.90 21.14
CA GLY A 258 25.14 -14.48 22.37
C GLY A 258 24.58 -13.84 23.65
N GLY A 259 23.28 -13.52 23.67
CA GLY A 259 22.60 -12.89 24.80
C GLY A 259 22.66 -11.35 24.83
N LYS A 260 23.31 -10.71 23.86
CA LYS A 260 23.27 -9.25 23.69
C LYS A 260 21.97 -8.76 23.08
N LEU A 261 21.19 -9.63 22.44
CA LEU A 261 19.84 -9.35 21.97
C LEU A 261 18.84 -10.07 22.87
N ARG A 262 17.76 -9.37 23.23
CA ARG A 262 16.59 -9.95 23.87
C ARG A 262 15.34 -9.55 23.12
N ILE A 263 14.57 -10.53 22.67
CA ILE A 263 13.30 -10.30 21.98
C ILE A 263 12.12 -10.65 22.90
N ILE A 264 11.19 -9.70 23.03
CA ILE A 264 9.99 -9.82 23.86
C ILE A 264 8.79 -9.67 22.94
N ALA A 265 8.17 -10.80 22.58
CA ALA A 265 6.98 -10.81 21.74
C ALA A 265 5.70 -10.65 22.58
N VAL A 266 4.80 -9.78 22.14
CA VAL A 266 3.49 -9.53 22.75
C VAL A 266 2.40 -9.84 21.73
N PHE A 267 1.50 -10.76 22.09
CA PHE A 267 0.44 -11.25 21.21
C PHE A 267 -0.92 -10.66 21.59
N SER A 268 -1.48 -9.83 20.71
CA SER A 268 -2.73 -9.10 20.97
C SER A 268 -3.99 -9.97 20.90
N ARG A 269 -3.95 -11.15 20.25
CA ARG A 269 -5.10 -12.05 20.06
C ARG A 269 -4.90 -13.46 20.63
N LEU A 270 -3.83 -13.69 21.38
CA LEU A 270 -3.55 -15.01 21.98
C LEU A 270 -4.47 -15.31 23.17
N THR A 271 -4.89 -14.29 23.91
CA THR A 271 -5.79 -14.43 25.06
C THR A 271 -7.02 -13.54 24.90
N ALA A 272 -8.06 -13.77 25.72
CA ALA A 272 -9.27 -12.95 25.73
C ALA A 272 -8.99 -11.46 26.04
N LYS A 273 -7.93 -11.17 26.80
CA LYS A 273 -7.49 -9.81 27.09
C LYS A 273 -6.47 -9.37 26.04
N LYS A 274 -6.76 -8.27 25.35
CA LYS A 274 -5.83 -7.68 24.39
C LYS A 274 -4.58 -7.18 25.12
N ALA A 275 -3.41 -7.57 24.61
CA ALA A 275 -2.10 -7.14 25.09
C ALA A 275 -1.41 -6.28 24.02
N TYR A 276 -0.68 -5.25 24.48
CA TYR A 276 0.04 -4.29 23.65
C TYR A 276 1.41 -4.02 24.26
N ILE A 277 2.36 -3.60 23.42
CA ILE A 277 3.68 -3.11 23.83
C ILE A 277 3.61 -1.68 24.39
#